data_AF-A0A2T6B8S8-F1
#
_entry.id   AF-A0A2T6B8S8-F1
#
_cell.length_a   1.000
_cell.length_b   1.000
_cell.length_c   1.000
_cell.angle_alpha   90.00
_cell.angle_beta   90.00
_cell.angle_gamma   90.00
#
_symmetry.space_group_name_H-M   'P 1'
#
loop_
_entity.id
_entity.type
_entity.pdbx_description
1 polymer ?
#
loop_
_entity_poly.entity_id
_entity_poly.type
_entity_poly.pdbx_seq_one_letter_code
_entity_poly.pdbx_strand_id
1 'polypeptide(L)'
;MTAQVKTTDQGEGAEGWGFSGQGHNAAIIFSVETITPEQARKYLEARPQGYHPDHKRPITETRAIATYAEAMRAGGWINNRMPIIFDQDGNLVDGALRLEACILAETPFETQVARNVQRDTLHTIDQHRRRSYTGVLEARGVRNAGAVMRTMSKLIRIENGILGKQNLPISWSRYDRVFSANPELVEAVAMAEEMRGSSLHSTPRPVLIFMALKAGKRREVRQFMAAMSDPEAFDPTNPAVILANQMDTIRDSGGMMDVDKALALSILAFNEFLEGKPRRKPYAWEPDYGEGRLKNGIVSNWKLVRETAPDNLGMPKVKGYPGLSDGVFDIRRDADEFAGRLVDVIKQGISDDTQDSGIETRLVTPEMAERWLQMFNTENRKIQRSHVDMIVRDIRDGNWMVNAQPICFTGDPDKAGPDDKCRLLNGQHRLEACKISEIPIEIPIAKNVPEAAFATYDIHAKRTLKGTESAAKADDRVLKAAAKIQWRVDQGYPSTYRLTPSASELMRTIQNHPHLGDGFARARRMKKFASAGVMTYLIYRVTQEHAEIGEQFLDDLETGEGLERGNPVIGARTSAIGERGKRNRKDTLEELEEAWRAYKTYKGIAEEPENPFLSDSAQDDLFRDTE
;
A
#
# COMPACT_ATOMS: atom_id res chain seq x y z
N MET A 1 50.29 56.50 5.15
CA MET A 1 50.45 55.16 4.54
C MET A 1 49.11 54.43 4.60
N THR A 2 48.26 54.64 3.60
CA THR A 2 47.18 53.78 3.06
C THR A 2 46.25 54.69 2.27
N ALA A 3 46.38 54.66 0.94
CA ALA A 3 45.51 55.35 0.02
C ALA A 3 44.43 54.39 -0.48
N GLN A 4 43.20 54.88 -0.54
CA GLN A 4 42.08 54.24 -1.24
C GLN A 4 42.34 54.24 -2.75
N VAL A 5 41.95 53.16 -3.43
CA VAL A 5 41.56 53.18 -4.84
C VAL A 5 40.33 52.30 -5.02
N LYS A 6 39.25 52.91 -5.51
CA LYS A 6 38.09 52.25 -6.12
C LYS A 6 38.46 51.81 -7.54
N THR A 7 38.04 50.63 -7.94
CA THR A 7 37.74 50.32 -9.35
C THR A 7 36.49 49.46 -9.45
N THR A 8 35.67 49.84 -10.41
CA THR A 8 34.32 49.40 -10.75
C THR A 8 34.31 48.22 -11.72
N ASP A 9 33.28 47.39 -11.56
CA ASP A 9 32.41 46.76 -12.57
C ASP A 9 32.76 45.41 -13.27
N GLN A 10 31.70 44.61 -13.33
CA GLN A 10 31.33 43.52 -14.24
C GLN A 10 32.21 42.26 -14.39
N GLY A 11 31.62 41.13 -14.00
CA GLY A 11 32.01 39.78 -14.39
C GLY A 11 30.95 38.78 -13.93
N GLU A 12 30.10 38.35 -14.86
CA GLU A 12 29.11 37.28 -14.72
C GLU A 12 29.75 36.04 -14.09
N GLY A 13 29.46 35.80 -12.81
CA GLY A 13 29.82 34.59 -12.10
C GLY A 13 28.63 33.65 -12.10
N ALA A 14 28.71 32.60 -12.92
CA ALA A 14 27.79 31.47 -12.91
C ALA A 14 27.50 31.04 -11.46
N GLU A 15 26.26 31.21 -11.03
CA GLU A 15 25.76 30.64 -9.78
C GLU A 15 25.96 29.13 -9.85
N GLY A 16 26.97 28.65 -9.11
CA GLY A 16 27.13 27.26 -8.79
C GLY A 16 25.90 26.81 -8.03
N TRP A 17 25.04 26.06 -8.70
CA TRP A 17 23.98 25.28 -8.06
C TRP A 17 24.66 24.21 -7.20
N GLY A 18 25.05 24.62 -6.00
CA GLY A 18 25.40 23.72 -4.91
C GLY A 18 24.15 22.93 -4.58
N PHE A 19 23.99 21.77 -5.22
CA PHE A 19 23.19 20.71 -4.64
C PHE A 19 23.81 20.40 -3.29
N SER A 20 23.19 20.89 -2.22
CA SER A 20 23.41 20.41 -0.87
C SER A 20 22.98 18.94 -0.85
N GLY A 21 23.91 18.07 -1.22
CA GLY A 21 23.80 16.62 -1.07
C GLY A 21 23.82 16.24 0.41
N GLN A 22 22.81 16.68 1.16
CA GLN A 22 22.44 16.00 2.39
C GLN A 22 21.78 14.70 1.95
N GLY A 23 22.53 13.61 2.10
CA GLY A 23 22.07 12.27 1.76
C GLY A 23 20.72 11.98 2.43
N HIS A 24 19.75 11.54 1.63
CA HIS A 24 18.51 10.93 2.10
C HIS A 24 18.82 9.55 2.71
N ASN A 25 19.58 9.54 3.81
CA ASN A 25 20.19 8.36 4.39
C ASN A 25 19.65 8.07 5.79
N ALA A 26 18.33 7.98 5.95
CA ALA A 26 17.78 7.51 7.22
C ALA A 26 16.89 6.30 6.98
N ALA A 27 17.13 5.24 7.74
CA ALA A 27 16.12 4.21 7.94
C ALA A 27 14.81 4.87 8.45
N ILE A 28 13.67 4.21 8.29
CA ILE A 28 12.45 4.69 8.94
C ILE A 28 12.72 4.72 10.44
N ILE A 29 12.58 5.89 11.06
CA ILE A 29 12.82 6.09 12.48
C ILE A 29 11.48 6.01 13.18
N PHE A 30 11.35 5.09 14.14
CA PHE A 30 10.19 4.99 15.02
C PHE A 30 10.52 5.52 16.40
N SER A 31 9.65 6.38 16.92
CA SER A 31 9.74 6.91 18.28
C SER A 31 8.36 6.98 18.92
N VAL A 32 8.27 6.76 20.23
CA VAL A 32 7.04 6.99 20.99
C VAL A 32 7.01 8.46 21.40
N GLU A 33 5.98 9.20 21.00
CA GLU A 33 5.81 10.61 21.33
C GLU A 33 4.46 10.84 22.01
N THR A 34 4.42 11.75 23.00
CA THR A 34 3.17 12.32 23.52
C THR A 34 2.86 13.60 22.75
N ILE A 35 1.80 13.57 21.96
CA ILE A 35 1.42 14.67 21.07
C ILE A 35 0.37 15.54 21.77
N THR A 36 0.72 16.80 22.04
CA THR A 36 -0.20 17.81 22.59
C THR A 36 -1.10 18.41 21.49
N PRO A 37 -2.23 19.05 21.83
CA PRO A 37 -3.06 19.75 20.84
C PRO A 37 -2.31 20.81 20.03
N GLU A 38 -1.36 21.51 20.66
CA GLU A 38 -0.48 22.47 19.98
C GLU A 38 0.45 21.78 18.99
N GLN A 39 1.11 20.70 19.40
CA GLN A 39 1.97 19.90 18.54
C GLN A 39 1.19 19.27 17.38
N ALA A 40 -0.06 18.86 17.61
CA ALA A 40 -0.95 18.32 16.60
C ALA A 40 -1.30 19.38 15.53
N ARG A 41 -1.56 20.64 15.92
CA ARG A 41 -1.76 21.75 14.96
C ARG A 41 -0.54 21.93 14.07
N LYS A 42 0.64 22.00 14.69
CA LYS A 42 1.92 22.11 13.95
C LYS A 42 2.15 20.94 13.00
N TYR A 43 1.81 19.72 13.39
CA TYR A 43 1.92 18.54 12.52
C TYR A 43 0.91 18.56 11.36
N LEU A 44 -0.27 19.15 11.54
CA LEU A 44 -1.26 19.29 10.48
C LEU A 44 -0.91 20.39 9.47
N GLU A 45 -0.14 21.40 9.86
CA GLU A 45 0.42 22.41 8.95
C GLU A 45 1.37 21.79 7.91
N ALA A 46 2.03 20.68 8.26
CA ALA A 46 2.91 19.95 7.36
C ALA A 46 2.18 19.09 6.31
N ARG A 47 0.86 19.25 6.11
CA ARG A 47 0.14 18.58 5.03
C ARG A 47 0.58 19.10 3.66
N PRO A 48 0.68 18.25 2.61
CA PRO A 48 1.07 18.70 1.28
C PRO A 48 0.16 19.82 0.73
N GLN A 49 0.78 20.80 0.05
CA GLN A 49 0.09 21.92 -0.61
C GLN A 49 -0.95 21.40 -1.62
N GLY A 50 -2.24 21.76 -1.44
CA GLY A 50 -3.36 21.28 -2.26
C GLY A 50 -4.40 20.43 -1.51
N TYR A 51 -4.16 20.13 -0.22
CA TYR A 51 -5.21 19.66 0.69
C TYR A 51 -6.21 20.80 0.93
N HIS A 52 -7.38 20.75 0.29
CA HIS A 52 -8.44 21.76 0.46
C HIS A 52 -9.33 21.39 1.66
N PRO A 53 -9.37 22.22 2.72
CA PRO A 53 -10.33 22.06 3.82
C PRO A 53 -11.78 22.35 3.39
N ASP A 54 -11.98 22.99 2.23
CA ASP A 54 -13.26 23.54 1.75
C ASP A 54 -14.19 22.50 1.10
N HIS A 55 -13.88 21.20 1.20
CA HIS A 55 -14.81 20.14 0.82
C HIS A 55 -15.47 19.57 2.07
N LYS A 56 -16.80 19.44 2.05
CA LYS A 56 -17.55 18.80 3.15
C LYS A 56 -16.93 17.43 3.46
N ARG A 57 -16.34 17.32 4.65
CA ARG A 57 -15.66 16.09 5.08
C ARG A 57 -16.62 14.90 5.02
N PRO A 58 -16.15 13.72 4.57
CA PRO A 58 -16.94 12.50 4.65
C PRO A 58 -17.44 12.26 6.08
N ILE A 59 -18.72 11.89 6.22
CA ILE A 59 -19.36 11.62 7.52
C ILE A 59 -18.59 10.53 8.29
N THR A 60 -17.99 9.57 7.58
CA THR A 60 -17.19 8.49 8.16
C THR A 60 -15.94 8.99 8.88
N GLU A 61 -15.22 9.95 8.30
CA GLU A 61 -14.03 10.56 8.91
C GLU A 61 -14.42 11.41 10.11
N THR A 62 -15.50 12.18 9.99
CA THR A 62 -16.03 12.99 11.09
C THR A 62 -16.40 12.12 12.30
N ARG A 63 -17.05 10.97 12.07
CA ARG A 63 -17.37 10.00 13.12
C ARG A 63 -16.11 9.39 13.74
N ALA A 64 -15.11 9.03 12.94
CA ALA A 64 -13.85 8.48 13.45
C ALA A 64 -13.11 9.49 14.35
N ILE A 65 -13.02 10.76 13.93
CA ILE A 65 -12.42 11.84 14.74
C ILE A 65 -13.16 11.99 16.07
N ALA A 66 -14.49 12.03 16.05
CA ALA A 66 -15.30 12.13 17.26
C ALA A 66 -15.05 10.97 18.23
N THR A 67 -15.01 9.73 17.71
CA THR A 67 -14.73 8.53 18.50
C THR A 67 -13.34 8.55 19.11
N TYR A 68 -12.31 8.93 18.35
CA TYR A 68 -10.95 9.07 18.88
C TYR A 68 -10.89 10.18 19.94
N ALA A 69 -11.54 11.31 19.72
CA ALA A 69 -11.54 12.43 20.65
C ALA A 69 -12.22 12.06 21.97
N GLU A 70 -13.33 11.32 21.93
CA GLU A 70 -13.99 10.78 23.11
C GLU A 70 -13.08 9.82 23.89
N ALA A 71 -12.40 8.90 23.19
CA ALA A 71 -11.44 7.99 23.81
C ALA A 71 -10.28 8.73 24.50
N MET A 72 -9.79 9.81 23.88
CA MET A 72 -8.75 10.67 24.47
C MET A 72 -9.26 11.41 25.71
N ARG A 73 -10.42 12.07 25.65
CA ARG A 73 -11.02 12.79 26.79
C ARG A 73 -11.30 11.87 27.98
N ALA A 74 -11.74 10.65 27.70
CA ALA A 74 -12.02 9.65 28.73
C ALA A 74 -10.76 9.03 29.34
N GLY A 75 -9.55 9.40 28.87
CA GLY A 75 -8.29 8.78 29.27
C GLY A 75 -8.17 7.32 28.84
N GLY A 76 -9.04 6.87 27.93
CA GLY A 76 -9.09 5.50 27.42
C GLY A 76 -8.29 5.30 26.13
N TRP A 77 -7.48 6.29 25.72
CA TRP A 77 -6.61 6.16 24.57
C TRP A 77 -5.49 5.15 24.84
N ILE A 78 -5.34 4.17 23.94
CA ILE A 78 -4.32 3.13 24.04
C ILE A 78 -3.37 3.27 22.86
N ASN A 79 -2.07 3.31 23.14
CA ASN A 79 -1.02 3.30 22.12
C ASN A 79 -1.06 1.97 21.35
N ASN A 80 -1.75 2.00 20.21
CA ASN A 80 -1.94 0.87 19.31
C ASN A 80 -0.74 0.65 18.38
N ARG A 81 0.42 1.24 18.67
CA ARG A 81 1.64 1.18 17.85
C ARG A 81 1.46 1.61 16.39
N MET A 82 0.32 2.20 16.02
CA MET A 82 0.12 2.74 14.68
C MET A 82 0.73 4.13 14.62
N PRO A 83 1.64 4.43 13.68
CA PRO A 83 2.37 5.69 13.71
C PRO A 83 1.57 6.87 13.14
N ILE A 84 1.88 8.09 13.60
CA ILE A 84 1.78 9.31 12.78
C ILE A 84 2.97 9.30 11.83
N ILE A 85 2.75 9.48 10.53
CA ILE A 85 3.79 9.24 9.53
C ILE A 85 4.20 10.54 8.84
N PHE A 86 5.50 10.82 8.87
CA PHE A 86 6.14 11.91 8.15
C PHE A 86 7.04 11.38 7.06
N ASP A 87 6.97 12.02 5.88
CA ASP A 87 7.90 11.72 4.81
C ASP A 87 9.30 12.32 5.04
N GLN A 88 10.22 12.04 4.11
CA GLN A 88 11.60 12.54 4.16
C GLN A 88 11.70 14.07 4.07
N ASP A 89 10.68 14.72 3.50
CA ASP A 89 10.60 16.18 3.40
C ASP A 89 9.89 16.79 4.63
N GLY A 90 9.50 15.96 5.61
CA GLY A 90 8.79 16.39 6.82
C GLY A 90 7.28 16.58 6.64
N ASN A 91 6.69 16.19 5.50
CA ASN A 91 5.26 16.32 5.29
C ASN A 91 4.49 15.21 6.00
N LEU A 92 3.32 15.55 6.53
CA LEU A 92 2.41 14.60 7.14
C LEU A 92 1.73 13.74 6.06
N VAL A 93 1.99 12.43 6.09
CA VAL A 93 1.42 11.47 5.12
C VAL A 93 0.25 10.68 5.72
N ASP A 94 0.31 10.31 7.00
CA ASP A 94 -0.72 9.53 7.68
C ASP A 94 -0.83 9.94 9.17
N GLY A 95 -1.97 9.68 9.80
CA GLY A 95 -2.25 10.03 11.19
C GLY A 95 -3.09 11.28 11.38
N ALA A 96 -3.45 11.96 10.28
CA ALA A 96 -4.29 13.15 10.22
C ALA A 96 -5.52 13.13 11.14
N LEU A 97 -6.34 12.08 11.09
CA LEU A 97 -7.57 11.99 11.89
C LEU A 97 -7.29 11.93 13.40
N ARG A 98 -6.16 11.35 13.81
CA ARG A 98 -5.77 11.24 15.23
C ARG A 98 -5.24 12.58 15.75
N LEU A 99 -4.50 13.32 14.92
CA LEU A 99 -4.08 14.68 15.25
C LEU A 99 -5.28 15.63 15.39
N GLU A 100 -6.25 15.54 14.47
CA GLU A 100 -7.48 16.32 14.56
C GLU A 100 -8.34 15.93 15.78
N ALA A 101 -8.38 14.64 16.12
CA ALA A 101 -9.06 14.17 17.33
C ALA A 101 -8.40 14.71 18.61
N CYS A 102 -7.06 14.78 18.66
CA CYS A 102 -6.32 15.40 19.77
C CYS A 102 -6.68 16.88 19.94
N ILE A 103 -6.80 17.62 18.83
CA ILE A 103 -7.23 19.02 18.85
C ILE A 103 -8.68 19.12 19.34
N LEU A 104 -9.58 18.28 18.82
CA LEU A 104 -10.99 18.28 19.23
C LEU A 104 -11.14 17.90 20.71
N ALA A 105 -10.34 16.95 21.20
CA ALA A 105 -10.35 16.49 22.58
C ALA A 105 -9.69 17.46 23.57
N GLU A 106 -8.87 18.38 23.07
CA GLU A 106 -7.97 19.23 23.87
C GLU A 106 -7.11 18.43 24.87
N THR A 107 -6.79 17.18 24.53
CA THR A 107 -6.13 16.23 25.41
C THR A 107 -4.91 15.62 24.71
N PRO A 108 -3.70 15.66 25.30
CA PRO A 108 -2.54 14.99 24.74
C PRO A 108 -2.73 13.48 24.63
N PHE A 109 -2.12 12.85 23.62
CA PHE A 109 -2.16 11.39 23.47
C PHE A 109 -0.79 10.82 23.11
N GLU A 110 -0.51 9.62 23.60
CA GLU A 110 0.71 8.90 23.26
C GLU A 110 0.51 8.06 21.98
N THR A 111 1.47 8.11 21.08
CA THR A 111 1.45 7.34 19.83
C THR A 111 2.85 7.12 19.29
N GLN A 112 2.96 6.22 18.31
CA GLN A 112 4.20 6.08 17.55
C GLN A 112 4.30 7.21 16.53
N VAL A 113 5.51 7.63 16.21
CA VAL A 113 5.80 8.55 15.13
C VAL A 113 6.86 7.92 14.25
N ALA A 114 6.52 7.73 12.97
CA ALA A 114 7.42 7.22 11.94
C ALA A 114 7.91 8.40 11.10
N ARG A 115 9.21 8.65 11.08
CA ARG A 115 9.84 9.72 10.29
C ARG A 115 10.71 9.13 9.19
N ASN A 116 10.99 9.96 8.19
CA ASN A 116 11.77 9.60 7.02
C ASN A 116 11.14 8.48 6.16
N VAL A 117 9.81 8.43 6.11
CA VAL A 117 9.09 7.49 5.26
C VAL A 117 9.10 7.97 3.81
N GLN A 118 9.36 7.10 2.84
CA GLN A 118 9.35 7.53 1.44
C GLN A 118 7.90 7.75 0.97
N ARG A 119 7.59 8.92 0.40
CA ARG A 119 6.21 9.37 0.11
C ARG A 119 5.40 8.39 -0.74
N ASP A 120 6.06 7.67 -1.65
CA ASP A 120 5.47 6.67 -2.53
C ASP A 120 5.17 5.32 -1.85
N THR A 121 5.78 5.01 -0.70
CA THR A 121 5.57 3.74 0.02
C THR A 121 4.14 3.57 0.55
N LEU A 122 3.46 4.68 0.88
CA LEU A 122 2.13 4.68 1.51
C LEU A 122 0.99 4.70 0.48
N HIS A 123 1.25 5.21 -0.72
CA HIS A 123 0.26 5.33 -1.78
C HIS A 123 0.15 4.09 -2.68
N THR A 124 0.76 2.97 -2.32
CA THR A 124 0.85 1.79 -3.20
C THR A 124 -0.45 1.00 -3.32
N ILE A 125 -1.40 1.14 -2.37
CA ILE A 125 -2.57 0.25 -2.33
C ILE A 125 -3.85 0.88 -2.95
N ASP A 126 -4.09 2.19 -2.87
CA ASP A 126 -5.42 2.75 -3.20
C ASP A 126 -5.56 3.52 -4.55
N GLN A 127 -4.54 3.58 -5.41
CA GLN A 127 -4.64 4.31 -6.68
C GLN A 127 -4.36 3.43 -7.91
N HIS A 128 -5.41 3.24 -8.72
CA HIS A 128 -5.49 2.43 -9.95
C HIS A 128 -4.68 2.97 -11.17
N ARG A 129 -3.53 3.63 -10.98
CA ARG A 129 -2.66 4.02 -12.12
C ARG A 129 -1.53 3.01 -12.33
N ARG A 130 -1.31 2.63 -13.59
CA ARG A 130 -0.11 1.90 -14.03
C ARG A 130 1.12 2.76 -13.71
N ARG A 131 1.86 2.44 -12.65
CA ARG A 131 3.09 3.12 -12.24
C ARG A 131 4.31 2.29 -12.68
N SER A 132 5.42 2.95 -13.03
CA SER A 132 6.72 2.32 -13.28
C SER A 132 7.74 2.88 -12.28
N TYR A 133 8.74 2.09 -11.88
CA TYR A 133 9.80 2.58 -10.97
C TYR A 133 10.61 3.73 -11.60
N THR A 134 10.70 3.78 -12.92
CA THR A 134 11.24 4.96 -13.62
C THR A 134 10.43 6.22 -13.28
N GLY A 135 9.10 6.14 -13.31
CA GLY A 135 8.23 7.25 -12.93
C GLY A 135 8.35 7.65 -11.45
N VAL A 136 8.66 6.69 -10.58
CA VAL A 136 9.02 6.96 -9.17
C VAL A 136 10.28 7.82 -9.09
N LEU A 137 11.35 7.42 -9.77
CA LEU A 137 12.60 8.19 -9.80
C LEU A 137 12.41 9.58 -10.44
N GLU A 138 11.62 9.69 -11.51
CA GLU A 138 11.28 10.97 -12.15
C GLU A 138 10.54 11.91 -11.20
N ALA A 139 9.57 11.38 -10.44
CA ALA A 139 8.83 12.15 -9.44
C ALA A 139 9.74 12.64 -8.30
N ARG A 140 10.82 11.91 -8.01
CA ARG A 140 11.88 12.31 -7.07
C ARG A 140 12.90 13.28 -7.68
N GLY A 141 12.69 13.74 -8.92
CA GLY A 141 13.59 14.66 -9.61
C GLY A 141 14.88 14.04 -10.13
N VAL A 142 14.97 12.70 -10.18
CA VAL A 142 16.16 12.00 -10.66
C VAL A 142 16.28 12.16 -12.17
N ARG A 143 17.35 12.83 -12.62
CA ARG A 143 17.68 12.95 -14.04
C ARG A 143 18.07 11.59 -14.62
N ASN A 144 17.69 11.34 -15.87
CA ASN A 144 17.97 10.09 -16.56
C ASN A 144 17.47 8.84 -15.79
N ALA A 145 16.34 8.96 -15.08
CA ALA A 145 15.73 7.92 -14.26
C ALA A 145 15.69 6.53 -14.94
N GLY A 146 15.34 6.48 -16.23
CA GLY A 146 15.33 5.22 -16.97
C GLY A 146 16.72 4.57 -17.11
N ALA A 147 17.77 5.36 -17.30
CA ALA A 147 19.15 4.86 -17.36
C ALA A 147 19.66 4.44 -15.98
N VAL A 148 19.32 5.20 -14.92
CA VAL A 148 19.60 4.83 -13.53
C VAL A 148 18.98 3.49 -13.18
N MET A 149 17.69 3.30 -13.46
CA MET A 149 16.98 2.04 -13.19
C MET A 149 17.60 0.86 -13.96
N ARG A 150 17.92 1.02 -15.26
CA ARG A 150 18.57 -0.03 -16.05
C ARG A 150 19.96 -0.41 -15.53
N THR A 151 20.76 0.59 -15.13
CA THR A 151 22.10 0.41 -14.55
C THR A 151 22.00 -0.35 -13.24
N MET A 152 21.12 0.10 -12.34
CA MET A 152 20.86 -0.52 -11.05
C MET A 152 20.35 -1.96 -11.20
N SER A 153 19.43 -2.22 -12.14
CA SER A 153 18.92 -3.56 -12.44
C SER A 153 20.05 -4.53 -12.82
N LYS A 154 20.99 -4.10 -13.67
CA LYS A 154 22.16 -4.91 -14.03
C LYS A 154 23.08 -5.14 -12.83
N LEU A 155 23.40 -4.10 -12.07
CA LEU A 155 24.28 -4.20 -10.90
C LEU A 155 23.71 -5.15 -9.84
N ILE A 156 22.41 -5.08 -9.54
CA ILE A 156 21.74 -6.01 -8.63
C ILE A 156 21.86 -7.44 -9.14
N ARG A 157 21.64 -7.70 -10.44
CA ARG A 157 21.79 -9.05 -11.01
C ARG A 157 23.22 -9.57 -10.92
N ILE A 158 24.21 -8.70 -11.17
CA ILE A 158 25.63 -9.04 -11.07
C ILE A 158 25.99 -9.40 -9.64
N GLU A 159 25.54 -8.60 -8.66
CA GLU A 159 25.81 -8.83 -7.24
C GLU A 159 25.25 -10.17 -6.76
N ASN A 160 24.12 -10.61 -7.32
CA ASN A 160 23.47 -11.88 -6.97
C ASN A 160 23.91 -13.07 -7.85
N GLY A 161 24.87 -12.89 -8.77
CA GLY A 161 25.35 -13.98 -9.63
C GLY A 161 24.35 -14.47 -10.68
N ILE A 162 23.24 -13.74 -10.91
CA ILE A 162 22.13 -14.19 -11.76
C ILE A 162 22.11 -13.56 -13.16
N LEU A 163 23.03 -12.63 -13.47
CA LEU A 163 23.05 -11.97 -14.78
C LEU A 163 23.21 -13.02 -15.90
N GLY A 164 22.33 -13.00 -16.90
CA GLY A 164 22.29 -13.98 -17.99
C GLY A 164 21.81 -15.39 -17.59
N LYS A 165 21.80 -15.73 -16.29
CA LYS A 165 21.45 -17.06 -15.76
C LYS A 165 19.96 -17.19 -15.40
N GLN A 166 19.35 -16.13 -14.87
CA GLN A 166 17.93 -16.11 -14.51
C GLN A 166 17.35 -14.69 -14.55
N ASN A 167 16.12 -14.55 -15.07
CA ASN A 167 15.40 -13.28 -15.08
C ASN A 167 14.41 -13.18 -13.92
N LEU A 168 14.91 -12.97 -12.69
CA LEU A 168 14.05 -12.68 -11.53
C LEU A 168 13.58 -11.22 -11.53
N PRO A 169 12.31 -10.94 -11.15
CA PRO A 169 11.87 -9.58 -10.90
C PRO A 169 12.61 -9.00 -9.68
N ILE A 170 12.97 -7.72 -9.76
CA ILE A 170 13.59 -6.97 -8.66
C ILE A 170 12.49 -6.08 -8.07
N SER A 171 12.27 -6.15 -6.76
CA SER A 171 11.25 -5.33 -6.10
C SER A 171 11.64 -3.84 -6.06
N TRP A 172 10.66 -2.95 -6.03
CA TRP A 172 10.84 -1.50 -5.90
C TRP A 172 11.47 -1.16 -4.57
N SER A 173 11.05 -1.82 -3.48
CA SER A 173 11.75 -1.77 -2.20
C SER A 173 13.24 -2.11 -2.29
N ARG A 174 13.62 -3.08 -3.14
CA ARG A 174 15.04 -3.39 -3.38
C ARG A 174 15.72 -2.29 -4.17
N TYR A 175 15.09 -1.81 -5.24
CA TYR A 175 15.61 -0.68 -5.99
C TYR A 175 15.78 0.56 -5.10
N ASP A 176 14.87 0.82 -4.17
CA ASP A 176 14.94 1.96 -3.26
C ASP A 176 16.11 1.86 -2.29
N ARG A 177 16.30 0.69 -1.67
CA ARG A 177 17.45 0.46 -0.78
C ARG A 177 18.75 0.63 -1.52
N VAL A 178 18.88 -0.03 -2.67
CA VAL A 178 20.09 0.07 -3.49
C VAL A 178 20.32 1.50 -3.96
N PHE A 179 19.29 2.20 -4.41
CA PHE A 179 19.41 3.59 -4.83
C PHE A 179 19.85 4.50 -3.68
N SER A 180 19.27 4.31 -2.49
CA SER A 180 19.59 5.09 -1.29
C SER A 180 21.00 4.82 -0.78
N ALA A 181 21.43 3.55 -0.80
CA ALA A 181 22.75 3.14 -0.32
C ALA A 181 23.90 3.41 -1.32
N ASN A 182 23.58 3.73 -2.58
CA ASN A 182 24.56 3.94 -3.64
C ASN A 182 24.25 5.22 -4.45
N PRO A 183 24.31 6.41 -3.81
CA PRO A 183 24.00 7.69 -4.48
C PRO A 183 24.89 7.97 -5.71
N GLU A 184 26.09 7.38 -5.77
CA GLU A 184 27.00 7.45 -6.92
C GLU A 184 26.44 6.80 -8.20
N LEU A 185 25.31 6.08 -8.14
CA LEU A 185 24.55 5.65 -9.32
C LEU A 185 24.17 6.83 -10.22
N VAL A 186 23.71 7.94 -9.63
CA VAL A 186 23.32 9.14 -10.37
C VAL A 186 24.53 9.76 -11.05
N GLU A 187 25.65 9.80 -10.34
CA GLU A 187 26.93 10.31 -10.86
C GLU A 187 27.46 9.44 -12.00
N ALA A 188 27.43 8.12 -11.87
CA ALA A 188 27.88 7.19 -12.90
C ALA A 188 27.08 7.35 -14.20
N VAL A 189 25.77 7.54 -14.09
CA VAL A 189 24.90 7.78 -15.25
C VAL A 189 25.15 9.15 -15.85
N ALA A 190 25.31 10.20 -15.05
CA ALA A 190 25.65 11.54 -15.56
C ALA A 190 26.97 11.52 -16.35
N MET A 191 28.01 10.89 -15.79
CA MET A 191 29.30 10.73 -16.46
C MET A 191 29.18 9.90 -17.76
N ALA A 192 28.34 8.87 -17.76
CA ALA A 192 28.09 8.07 -18.96
C ALA A 192 27.42 8.87 -20.10
N GLU A 193 26.52 9.80 -19.76
CA GLU A 193 25.82 10.67 -20.71
C GLU A 193 26.71 11.80 -21.24
N GLU A 194 27.61 12.36 -20.42
CA GLU A 194 28.66 13.28 -20.89
C GLU A 194 29.55 12.63 -21.95
N MET A 195 29.72 11.31 -21.87
CA MET A 195 30.56 10.51 -22.76
C MET A 195 29.73 9.80 -23.84
N ARG A 196 28.62 10.41 -24.30
CA ARG A 196 27.69 9.80 -25.27
C ARG A 196 28.38 9.27 -26.54
N GLY A 197 29.45 9.94 -26.97
CA GLY A 197 30.25 9.61 -28.15
C GLY A 197 31.23 8.44 -28.01
N SER A 198 31.37 7.81 -26.84
CA SER A 198 32.29 6.66 -26.72
C SER A 198 31.78 5.43 -27.47
N SER A 199 32.71 4.62 -27.99
CA SER A 199 32.38 3.39 -28.73
C SER A 199 31.67 2.33 -27.88
N LEU A 200 31.66 2.46 -26.54
CA LEU A 200 30.95 1.56 -25.63
C LEU A 200 29.46 1.90 -25.60
N HIS A 201 28.59 0.90 -25.77
CA HIS A 201 27.13 1.07 -25.76
C HIS A 201 26.61 1.77 -24.47
N SER A 202 25.49 2.47 -24.58
CA SER A 202 24.90 3.30 -23.49
C SER A 202 24.43 2.50 -22.27
N THR A 203 24.15 1.21 -22.42
CA THR A 203 23.77 0.33 -21.29
C THR A 203 24.96 -0.18 -20.45
N PRO A 204 26.03 -0.77 -21.00
CA PRO A 204 27.17 -1.25 -20.21
C PRO A 204 28.06 -0.12 -19.68
N ARG A 205 28.08 1.04 -20.35
CA ARG A 205 28.90 2.20 -19.97
C ARG A 205 28.67 2.69 -18.53
N PRO A 206 27.45 3.05 -18.09
CA PRO A 206 27.22 3.49 -16.71
C PRO A 206 27.47 2.38 -15.69
N VAL A 207 27.33 1.09 -16.05
CA VAL A 207 27.63 -0.04 -15.17
C VAL A 207 29.13 -0.11 -14.89
N LEU A 208 29.97 -0.03 -15.93
CA LEU A 208 31.44 0.00 -15.76
C LEU A 208 31.88 1.23 -14.97
N ILE A 209 31.32 2.41 -15.29
CA ILE A 209 31.63 3.65 -14.56
C ILE A 209 31.28 3.51 -13.09
N PHE A 210 30.08 3.02 -12.76
CA PHE A 210 29.68 2.79 -11.38
C PHE A 210 30.66 1.87 -10.64
N MET A 211 31.00 0.72 -11.23
CA MET A 211 31.95 -0.23 -10.63
C MET A 211 33.32 0.41 -10.38
N ALA A 212 33.80 1.22 -11.31
CA ALA A 212 35.06 1.94 -11.17
C ALA A 212 34.99 3.04 -10.09
N LEU A 213 33.89 3.79 -10.00
CA LEU A 213 33.67 4.79 -8.95
C LEU A 213 33.67 4.14 -7.57
N LYS A 214 32.92 3.05 -7.37
CA LYS A 214 32.92 2.27 -6.13
C LYS A 214 34.29 1.67 -5.79
N ALA A 215 35.11 1.36 -6.79
CA ALA A 215 36.49 0.91 -6.62
C ALA A 215 37.50 2.06 -6.34
N GLY A 216 37.04 3.31 -6.23
CA GLY A 216 37.90 4.48 -6.03
C GLY A 216 38.73 4.86 -7.26
N LYS A 217 38.30 4.45 -8.47
CA LYS A 217 39.03 4.62 -9.75
C LYS A 217 38.44 5.70 -10.65
N ARG A 218 37.98 6.81 -10.04
CA ARG A 218 37.29 7.91 -10.73
C ARG A 218 38.12 8.54 -11.84
N ARG A 219 39.42 8.76 -11.60
CA ARG A 219 40.31 9.39 -12.59
C ARG A 219 40.60 8.42 -13.74
N GLU A 220 40.88 7.17 -13.40
CA GLU A 220 41.23 6.11 -14.34
C GLU A 220 40.07 5.79 -15.28
N VAL A 221 38.83 5.74 -14.77
CA VAL A 221 37.67 5.50 -15.64
C VAL A 221 37.38 6.68 -16.58
N ARG A 222 37.60 7.92 -16.14
CA ARG A 222 37.51 9.08 -17.06
C ARG A 222 38.55 9.01 -18.17
N GLN A 223 39.80 8.68 -17.85
CA GLN A 223 40.87 8.52 -18.85
C GLN A 223 40.57 7.38 -19.81
N PHE A 224 40.10 6.24 -19.28
CA PHE A 224 39.68 5.10 -20.08
C PHE A 224 38.56 5.47 -21.05
N MET A 225 37.52 6.16 -20.58
CA MET A 225 36.39 6.58 -21.42
C MET A 225 36.78 7.68 -22.42
N ALA A 226 37.71 8.57 -22.08
CA ALA A 226 38.27 9.56 -23.01
C ALA A 226 39.01 8.86 -24.16
N ALA A 227 39.86 7.88 -23.85
CA ALA A 227 40.55 7.07 -24.85
C ALA A 227 39.59 6.21 -25.71
N MET A 228 38.44 5.83 -25.16
CA MET A 228 37.38 5.18 -25.95
C MET A 228 36.56 6.16 -26.82
N SER A 229 36.60 7.46 -26.54
CA SER A 229 35.83 8.48 -27.27
C SER A 229 36.65 9.16 -28.36
N ASP A 230 37.96 9.27 -28.13
CA ASP A 230 38.92 9.81 -29.10
C ASP A 230 40.14 8.88 -29.19
N PRO A 231 40.03 7.73 -29.89
CA PRO A 231 41.10 6.74 -29.92
C PRO A 231 42.38 7.24 -30.60
N GLU A 232 42.28 8.23 -31.50
CA GLU A 232 43.41 8.78 -32.26
C GLU A 232 44.36 9.61 -31.38
N ALA A 233 43.86 10.18 -30.27
CA ALA A 233 44.65 10.96 -29.33
C ALA A 233 45.50 10.12 -28.36
N PHE A 234 45.40 8.79 -28.39
CA PHE A 234 46.05 7.89 -27.44
C PHE A 234 46.93 6.84 -28.14
N ASP A 235 47.80 6.19 -27.37
CA ASP A 235 48.65 5.11 -27.87
C ASP A 235 47.79 3.98 -28.49
N PRO A 236 48.09 3.50 -29.71
CA PRO A 236 47.31 2.45 -30.37
C PRO A 236 47.27 1.11 -29.63
N THR A 237 48.19 0.88 -28.69
CA THR A 237 48.23 -0.30 -27.83
C THR A 237 47.53 -0.09 -26.49
N ASN A 238 46.95 1.09 -26.25
CA ASN A 238 46.13 1.35 -25.08
C ASN A 238 44.91 0.39 -25.07
N PRO A 239 44.66 -0.36 -23.96
CA PRO A 239 43.51 -1.25 -23.84
C PRO A 239 42.16 -0.62 -24.21
N ALA A 240 41.94 0.66 -23.89
CA ALA A 240 40.74 1.40 -24.23
C ALA A 240 40.58 1.60 -25.75
N VAL A 241 41.69 1.92 -26.44
CA VAL A 241 41.74 2.12 -27.90
C VAL A 241 41.47 0.79 -28.62
N ILE A 242 42.10 -0.30 -28.18
CA ILE A 242 41.85 -1.63 -28.73
C ILE A 242 40.39 -2.02 -28.59
N LEU A 243 39.79 -1.77 -27.42
CA LEU A 243 38.38 -2.03 -27.20
C LEU A 243 37.49 -1.14 -28.09
N ALA A 244 37.78 0.16 -28.20
CA ALA A 244 37.01 1.08 -29.03
C ALA A 244 36.97 0.63 -30.49
N ASN A 245 38.14 0.35 -31.07
CA ASN A 245 38.27 -0.15 -32.44
C ASN A 245 37.51 -1.47 -32.66
N GLN A 246 37.56 -2.38 -31.67
CA GLN A 246 36.78 -3.63 -31.72
C GLN A 246 35.27 -3.35 -31.70
N MET A 247 34.80 -2.42 -30.86
CA MET A 247 33.38 -2.08 -30.76
C MET A 247 32.87 -1.41 -32.04
N ASP A 248 33.67 -0.53 -32.62
CA ASP A 248 33.36 0.17 -33.87
C ASP A 248 33.32 -0.82 -35.05
N THR A 249 34.27 -1.75 -35.13
CA THR A 249 34.25 -2.82 -36.16
C THR A 249 32.98 -3.67 -36.09
N ILE A 250 32.54 -4.05 -34.88
CA ILE A 250 31.31 -4.83 -34.69
C ILE A 250 30.09 -4.02 -35.15
N ARG A 251 30.03 -2.73 -34.81
CA ARG A 251 28.95 -1.83 -35.23
C ARG A 251 28.91 -1.65 -36.76
N ASP A 252 30.06 -1.43 -37.39
CA ASP A 252 30.18 -1.18 -38.83
C ASP A 252 29.86 -2.43 -39.67
N SER A 253 30.12 -3.62 -39.12
CA SER A 253 29.71 -4.89 -39.75
C SER A 253 28.20 -5.18 -39.66
N GLY A 254 27.41 -4.27 -39.06
CA GLY A 254 25.97 -4.45 -38.85
C GLY A 254 25.62 -5.49 -37.79
N GLY A 255 26.61 -5.97 -37.03
CA GLY A 255 26.40 -6.93 -35.95
C GLY A 255 25.66 -6.31 -34.77
N MET A 256 24.64 -7.01 -34.25
CA MET A 256 23.98 -6.60 -33.01
C MET A 256 24.87 -6.97 -31.82
N MET A 257 25.37 -5.95 -31.12
CA MET A 257 26.24 -6.15 -29.96
C MET A 257 25.44 -6.67 -28.77
N ASP A 258 25.82 -7.84 -28.25
CA ASP A 258 25.33 -8.30 -26.95
C ASP A 258 25.86 -7.37 -25.85
N VAL A 259 24.92 -6.77 -25.10
CA VAL A 259 25.20 -5.79 -24.05
C VAL A 259 26.01 -6.40 -22.89
N ASP A 260 25.76 -7.65 -22.52
CA ASP A 260 26.46 -8.31 -21.42
C ASP A 260 27.87 -8.72 -21.86
N LYS A 261 28.02 -9.13 -23.13
CA LYS A 261 29.34 -9.33 -23.74
C LYS A 261 30.14 -8.02 -23.80
N ALA A 262 29.52 -6.92 -24.23
CA ALA A 262 30.18 -5.61 -24.25
C ALA A 262 30.64 -5.19 -22.83
N LEU A 263 29.82 -5.43 -21.81
CA LEU A 263 30.21 -5.21 -20.42
C LEU A 263 31.42 -6.07 -20.03
N ALA A 264 31.39 -7.38 -20.28
CA ALA A 264 32.50 -8.28 -19.95
C ALA A 264 33.82 -7.87 -20.62
N LEU A 265 33.78 -7.55 -21.92
CA LEU A 265 34.96 -7.07 -22.66
C LEU A 265 35.47 -5.74 -22.10
N SER A 266 34.57 -4.84 -21.72
CA SER A 266 34.93 -3.56 -21.11
C SER A 266 35.60 -3.72 -19.74
N ILE A 267 35.17 -4.70 -18.94
CA ILE A 267 35.81 -5.02 -17.65
C ILE A 267 37.22 -5.58 -17.85
N LEU A 268 37.42 -6.48 -18.82
CA LEU A 268 38.76 -7.00 -19.15
C LEU A 268 39.70 -5.89 -19.58
N ALA A 269 39.26 -5.05 -20.52
CA ALA A 269 40.05 -3.93 -21.01
C ALA A 269 40.36 -2.91 -19.91
N PHE A 270 39.38 -2.58 -19.06
CA PHE A 270 39.59 -1.65 -17.96
C PHE A 270 40.58 -2.22 -16.92
N ASN A 271 40.49 -3.51 -16.61
CA ASN A 271 41.42 -4.16 -15.69
C ASN A 271 42.87 -4.20 -16.21
N GLU A 272 43.07 -4.35 -17.53
CA GLU A 272 44.40 -4.27 -18.17
C GLU A 272 44.90 -2.82 -18.26
N PHE A 273 44.00 -1.86 -18.51
CA PHE A 273 44.30 -0.44 -18.46
C PHE A 273 44.82 -0.01 -17.09
N LEU A 274 44.19 -0.48 -16.01
CA LEU A 274 44.64 -0.23 -14.63
C LEU A 274 46.04 -0.81 -14.34
N GLU A 275 46.47 -1.82 -15.08
CA GLU A 275 47.82 -2.41 -14.94
C GLU A 275 48.86 -1.72 -15.83
N GLY A 276 48.45 -0.80 -16.71
CA GLY A 276 49.33 -0.15 -17.69
C GLY A 276 49.90 -1.13 -18.74
N LYS A 277 49.24 -2.26 -18.99
CA LYS A 277 49.72 -3.27 -19.95
C LYS A 277 49.30 -2.91 -21.37
N PRO A 278 50.22 -2.89 -22.35
CA PRO A 278 49.86 -2.67 -23.74
C PRO A 278 49.14 -3.90 -24.31
N ARG A 279 48.15 -3.67 -25.16
CA ARG A 279 47.34 -4.69 -25.82
C ARG A 279 47.47 -4.57 -27.33
N ARG A 280 47.58 -5.72 -28.02
CA ARG A 280 47.66 -5.78 -29.50
C ARG A 280 46.59 -6.64 -30.16
N LYS A 281 45.88 -7.46 -29.37
CA LYS A 281 44.86 -8.38 -29.86
C LYS A 281 43.48 -7.95 -29.33
N PRO A 282 42.40 -8.17 -30.09
CA PRO A 282 41.04 -7.98 -29.58
C PRO A 282 40.76 -8.76 -28.30
N TYR A 283 39.77 -8.32 -27.54
CA TYR A 283 39.27 -9.02 -26.35
C TYR A 283 38.27 -10.11 -26.76
N ALA A 284 38.30 -11.22 -26.03
CA ALA A 284 37.37 -12.34 -26.21
C ALA A 284 36.83 -12.79 -24.85
N TRP A 285 35.52 -12.99 -24.78
CA TRP A 285 34.81 -13.56 -23.65
C TRP A 285 33.54 -14.21 -24.18
N GLU A 286 33.23 -15.40 -23.70
CA GLU A 286 31.98 -16.11 -24.00
C GLU A 286 31.31 -16.52 -22.69
N PRO A 287 29.97 -16.47 -22.60
CA PRO A 287 29.25 -16.92 -21.42
C PRO A 287 29.47 -18.42 -21.16
N ASP A 288 29.77 -18.76 -19.92
CA ASP A 288 29.89 -20.14 -19.45
C ASP A 288 28.54 -20.65 -18.93
N TYR A 289 27.91 -21.55 -19.69
CA TYR A 289 26.63 -22.18 -19.36
C TYR A 289 26.77 -23.46 -18.52
N GLY A 290 27.97 -23.81 -18.06
CA GLY A 290 28.25 -25.04 -17.32
C GLY A 290 27.88 -26.28 -18.13
N GLU A 291 27.13 -27.20 -17.53
CA GLU A 291 26.66 -28.42 -18.20
C GLU A 291 25.44 -28.19 -19.11
N GLY A 292 24.89 -26.97 -19.15
CA GLY A 292 23.77 -26.62 -20.00
C GLY A 292 24.10 -26.70 -21.48
N ARG A 293 23.58 -27.73 -22.18
CA ARG A 293 23.82 -27.88 -23.62
C ARG A 293 23.18 -26.75 -24.43
N LEU A 294 23.93 -26.21 -25.38
CA LEU A 294 23.43 -25.33 -26.44
C LEU A 294 22.91 -26.19 -27.62
N LYS A 295 21.70 -25.90 -28.10
CA LYS A 295 21.13 -26.47 -29.32
C LYS A 295 20.86 -25.33 -30.29
N ASN A 296 21.56 -25.31 -31.42
CA ASN A 296 21.50 -24.24 -32.43
C ASN A 296 21.77 -22.82 -31.85
N GLY A 297 22.71 -22.71 -30.91
CA GLY A 297 23.02 -21.45 -30.23
C GLY A 297 22.01 -21.02 -29.15
N ILE A 298 20.98 -21.82 -28.88
CA ILE A 298 19.98 -21.57 -27.83
C ILE A 298 20.18 -22.56 -26.69
N VAL A 299 20.15 -22.07 -25.45
CA VAL A 299 20.25 -22.91 -24.25
C VAL A 299 19.08 -23.89 -24.21
N SER A 300 19.38 -25.19 -24.20
CA SER A 300 18.34 -26.24 -24.26
C SER A 300 17.80 -26.65 -22.88
N ASN A 301 18.56 -26.41 -21.80
CA ASN A 301 18.16 -26.76 -20.44
C ASN A 301 18.55 -25.69 -19.40
N TRP A 302 17.67 -24.71 -19.21
CA TRP A 302 17.84 -23.64 -18.20
C TRP A 302 17.82 -24.12 -16.75
N LYS A 303 17.33 -25.32 -16.45
CA LYS A 303 17.43 -25.88 -15.10
C LYS A 303 18.88 -26.24 -14.78
N LEU A 304 19.54 -26.96 -15.68
CA LEU A 304 20.92 -27.37 -15.51
C LEU A 304 21.90 -26.18 -15.52
N VAL A 305 21.65 -25.17 -16.37
CA VAL A 305 22.40 -23.90 -16.32
C VAL A 305 22.28 -23.23 -14.95
N ARG A 306 21.08 -23.18 -14.37
CA ARG A 306 20.88 -22.59 -13.03
C ARG A 306 21.63 -23.33 -11.92
N GLU A 307 21.85 -24.63 -12.07
CA GLU A 307 22.50 -25.50 -11.10
C GLU A 307 24.03 -25.56 -11.26
N THR A 308 24.54 -25.52 -12.49
CA THR A 308 25.95 -25.84 -12.80
C THR A 308 26.77 -24.66 -13.35
N ALA A 309 26.13 -23.64 -13.94
CA ALA A 309 26.86 -22.50 -14.48
C ALA A 309 27.44 -21.62 -13.36
N PRO A 310 28.66 -21.07 -13.54
CA PRO A 310 29.23 -20.11 -12.60
C PRO A 310 28.38 -18.83 -12.49
N ASP A 311 28.61 -18.06 -11.42
CA ASP A 311 27.95 -16.77 -11.22
C ASP A 311 28.15 -15.85 -12.43
N ASN A 312 27.06 -15.21 -12.85
CA ASN A 312 27.03 -14.32 -14.01
C ASN A 312 27.61 -14.94 -15.29
N LEU A 313 27.51 -16.26 -15.44
CA LEU A 313 28.06 -17.03 -16.57
C LEU A 313 29.58 -16.79 -16.77
N GLY A 314 30.31 -16.58 -15.67
CA GLY A 314 31.77 -16.38 -15.71
C GLY A 314 32.18 -14.97 -16.13
N MET A 315 31.31 -13.98 -15.99
CA MET A 315 31.64 -12.58 -16.25
C MET A 315 32.82 -12.12 -15.37
N PRO A 316 33.84 -11.45 -15.93
CA PRO A 316 34.97 -10.93 -15.16
C PRO A 316 34.53 -9.87 -14.15
N LYS A 317 35.30 -9.72 -13.06
CA LYS A 317 35.06 -8.71 -12.02
C LYS A 317 35.98 -7.50 -12.21
N VAL A 318 35.48 -6.29 -11.97
CA VAL A 318 36.30 -5.08 -11.91
C VAL A 318 37.22 -5.15 -10.69
N LYS A 319 38.52 -4.91 -10.88
CA LYS A 319 39.49 -4.96 -9.78
C LYS A 319 39.22 -3.89 -8.74
N GLY A 320 39.14 -4.32 -7.48
CA GLY A 320 38.88 -3.43 -6.36
C GLY A 320 37.43 -2.99 -6.21
N TYR A 321 36.50 -3.48 -7.04
CA TYR A 321 35.08 -3.23 -6.87
C TYR A 321 34.55 -4.02 -5.66
N PRO A 322 34.08 -3.36 -4.59
CA PRO A 322 33.68 -4.01 -3.34
C PRO A 322 32.30 -4.67 -3.42
N GLY A 323 31.56 -4.49 -4.51
CA GLY A 323 30.17 -4.90 -4.63
C GLY A 323 29.19 -3.73 -4.40
N LEU A 324 27.93 -4.01 -4.67
CA LEU A 324 26.81 -3.08 -4.51
C LEU A 324 26.31 -3.09 -3.06
N SER A 325 26.26 -1.93 -2.39
CA SER A 325 25.66 -1.81 -1.06
C SER A 325 24.17 -2.16 -1.13
N ASP A 326 23.68 -3.00 -0.20
CA ASP A 326 22.31 -3.55 -0.20
C ASP A 326 21.88 -4.28 -1.50
N GLY A 327 22.85 -4.72 -2.31
CA GLY A 327 22.59 -5.39 -3.58
C GLY A 327 22.24 -6.87 -3.47
N VAL A 328 22.73 -7.57 -2.44
CA VAL A 328 22.53 -9.03 -2.25
C VAL A 328 21.14 -9.34 -1.69
N PHE A 329 20.49 -10.36 -2.24
CA PHE A 329 19.32 -11.02 -1.66
C PHE A 329 19.40 -12.52 -1.91
N ASP A 330 19.47 -13.31 -0.84
CA ASP A 330 19.41 -14.76 -0.95
C ASP A 330 17.96 -15.19 -1.15
N ILE A 331 17.73 -16.03 -2.16
CA ILE A 331 16.41 -16.57 -2.54
C ILE A 331 16.28 -18.02 -2.04
N ARG A 332 17.33 -18.58 -1.42
CA ARG A 332 17.44 -19.99 -1.02
C ARG A 332 17.96 -20.19 0.41
N ARG A 333 18.33 -19.14 1.15
CA ARG A 333 18.74 -19.24 2.57
C ARG A 333 18.06 -18.19 3.43
N ASP A 334 17.75 -18.59 4.66
CA ASP A 334 17.35 -17.70 5.75
C ASP A 334 18.34 -16.54 5.86
N ALA A 335 17.81 -15.32 5.86
CA ALA A 335 18.56 -14.07 5.77
C ALA A 335 19.30 -13.70 7.08
N ASP A 336 19.85 -14.68 7.80
CA ASP A 336 20.43 -14.48 9.13
C ASP A 336 21.88 -13.94 9.13
N GLU A 337 22.57 -13.86 7.98
CA GLU A 337 23.94 -13.32 7.95
C GLU A 337 24.06 -11.87 7.45
N PHE A 338 23.07 -11.31 6.74
CA PHE A 338 23.18 -9.93 6.24
C PHE A 338 22.63 -8.88 7.23
N ALA A 339 21.82 -9.30 8.21
CA ALA A 339 21.42 -8.45 9.33
C ALA A 339 22.65 -7.95 10.13
N GLY A 340 23.73 -8.74 10.22
CA GLY A 340 24.89 -8.42 11.05
C GLY A 340 25.63 -7.12 10.70
N ARG A 341 25.77 -6.78 9.41
CA ARG A 341 26.51 -5.55 9.02
C ARG A 341 25.67 -4.28 9.12
N LEU A 342 24.37 -4.37 8.88
CA LEU A 342 23.46 -3.25 9.09
C LEU A 342 23.22 -3.02 10.59
N VAL A 343 23.20 -4.08 11.39
CA VAL A 343 23.13 -4.03 12.86
C VAL A 343 24.33 -3.29 13.47
N ASP A 344 25.54 -3.40 12.92
CA ASP A 344 26.71 -2.70 13.49
C ASP A 344 26.77 -1.20 13.14
N VAL A 345 26.24 -0.80 11.98
CA VAL A 345 26.04 0.63 11.63
C VAL A 345 24.85 1.23 12.39
N ILE A 346 23.78 0.43 12.60
CA ILE A 346 22.64 0.81 13.44
C ILE A 346 23.06 0.90 14.92
N LYS A 347 23.92 0.01 15.43
CA LYS A 347 24.45 0.08 16.80
C LYS A 347 25.26 1.34 17.07
N GLN A 348 25.93 1.91 16.07
CA GLN A 348 26.67 3.18 16.24
C GLN A 348 25.77 4.42 16.24
N GLY A 349 24.51 4.30 15.79
CA GLY A 349 23.48 5.34 15.91
C GLY A 349 22.56 5.17 17.13
N ILE A 350 22.64 4.04 17.84
CA ILE A 350 21.90 3.76 19.08
C ILE A 350 22.83 3.95 20.28
N SER A 351 23.33 5.17 20.43
CA SER A 351 23.73 5.70 21.73
C SER A 351 23.26 7.15 21.79
N ASP A 352 21.96 7.32 21.94
CA ASP A 352 21.38 8.07 23.06
C ASP A 352 19.87 8.25 22.80
N ASP A 353 19.07 7.82 23.78
CA ASP A 353 17.68 8.25 24.02
C ASP A 353 16.48 7.64 23.26
N THR A 354 16.49 6.35 22.89
CA THR A 354 15.24 5.65 22.51
C THR A 354 14.83 4.62 23.57
N GLN A 355 13.91 5.00 24.46
CA GLN A 355 13.09 4.04 25.18
C GLN A 355 12.36 3.13 24.17
N ASP A 356 12.48 1.82 24.39
CA ASP A 356 12.03 0.70 23.54
C ASP A 356 10.73 0.96 22.75
N SER A 357 10.87 1.21 21.44
CA SER A 357 9.73 1.46 20.54
C SER A 357 8.91 0.19 20.28
N GLY A 358 9.37 -1.01 20.66
CA GLY A 358 8.66 -2.27 20.46
C GLY A 358 8.34 -2.62 19.00
N ILE A 359 8.96 -1.93 18.03
CA ILE A 359 8.80 -2.13 16.59
C ILE A 359 10.14 -2.56 15.98
N GLU A 360 10.16 -3.69 15.29
CA GLU A 360 11.33 -4.19 14.55
C GLU A 360 11.00 -4.36 13.06
N THR A 361 11.86 -3.88 12.15
CA THR A 361 11.73 -4.19 10.72
C THR A 361 12.16 -5.62 10.46
N ARG A 362 11.34 -6.39 9.74
CA ARG A 362 11.61 -7.80 9.48
C ARG A 362 11.30 -8.23 8.06
N LEU A 363 12.10 -9.15 7.54
CA LEU A 363 11.79 -9.91 6.33
C LEU A 363 10.85 -11.07 6.70
N VAL A 364 9.60 -10.99 6.25
CA VAL A 364 8.58 -12.01 6.47
C VAL A 364 8.56 -12.94 5.27
N THR A 365 8.83 -14.23 5.46
CA THR A 365 8.76 -15.26 4.42
C THR A 365 7.33 -15.80 4.24
N PRO A 366 6.99 -16.45 3.11
CA PRO A 366 5.70 -17.11 2.93
C PRO A 366 5.37 -18.12 4.03
N GLU A 367 6.36 -18.89 4.49
CA GLU A 367 6.22 -19.89 5.56
C GLU A 367 5.96 -19.22 6.91
N MET A 368 6.67 -18.12 7.21
CA MET A 368 6.39 -17.31 8.39
C MET A 368 4.98 -16.73 8.36
N ALA A 369 4.57 -16.18 7.22
CA ALA A 369 3.25 -15.59 7.04
C ALA A 369 2.14 -16.62 7.20
N GLU A 370 2.30 -17.82 6.62
CA GLU A 370 1.38 -18.92 6.80
C GLU A 370 1.29 -19.35 8.26
N ARG A 371 2.43 -19.60 8.91
CA ARG A 371 2.51 -19.96 10.33
C ARG A 371 1.79 -18.93 11.21
N TRP A 372 2.10 -17.64 11.04
CA TRP A 372 1.49 -16.56 11.83
C TRP A 372 -0.01 -16.43 11.59
N LEU A 373 -0.47 -16.61 10.35
CA LEU A 373 -1.89 -16.60 10.04
C LEU A 373 -2.62 -17.81 10.64
N GLN A 374 -2.01 -18.99 10.64
CA GLN A 374 -2.63 -20.18 11.22
C GLN A 374 -2.68 -20.12 12.75
N MET A 375 -1.60 -19.67 13.39
CA MET A 375 -1.46 -19.69 14.84
C MET A 375 -2.14 -18.50 15.53
N PHE A 376 -2.06 -17.29 14.96
CA PHE A 376 -2.39 -16.06 15.68
C PHE A 376 -3.62 -15.31 15.13
N ASN A 377 -4.17 -15.70 13.98
CA ASN A 377 -5.28 -14.99 13.33
C ASN A 377 -6.66 -15.52 13.73
N THR A 378 -7.05 -15.33 14.99
CA THR A 378 -8.27 -15.95 15.55
C THR A 378 -9.54 -15.09 15.43
N GLU A 379 -9.42 -13.75 15.53
CA GLU A 379 -10.58 -12.86 15.63
C GLU A 379 -10.65 -11.74 14.57
N ASN A 380 -9.70 -11.68 13.65
CA ASN A 380 -9.74 -10.63 12.63
C ASN A 380 -10.87 -10.87 11.62
N ARG A 381 -11.29 -9.77 10.99
CA ARG A 381 -12.32 -9.77 9.94
C ARG A 381 -11.94 -10.72 8.80
N LYS A 382 -12.95 -11.32 8.16
CA LYS A 382 -12.74 -12.15 6.96
C LYS A 382 -11.88 -11.41 5.94
N ILE A 383 -10.83 -12.09 5.46
CA ILE A 383 -9.93 -11.59 4.42
C ILE A 383 -10.73 -11.20 3.17
N GLN A 384 -10.44 -10.00 2.66
CA GLN A 384 -11.05 -9.51 1.42
C GLN A 384 -10.17 -9.92 0.26
N ARG A 385 -10.61 -10.93 -0.51
CA ARG A 385 -9.81 -11.49 -1.60
C ARG A 385 -9.40 -10.45 -2.63
N SER A 386 -10.29 -9.54 -3.02
CA SER A 386 -9.97 -8.49 -3.99
C SER A 386 -8.82 -7.58 -3.57
N HIS A 387 -8.74 -7.24 -2.27
CA HIS A 387 -7.65 -6.43 -1.72
C HIS A 387 -6.35 -7.24 -1.67
N VAL A 388 -6.42 -8.50 -1.23
CA VAL A 388 -5.26 -9.40 -1.24
C VAL A 388 -4.74 -9.64 -2.65
N ASP A 389 -5.61 -9.89 -3.64
CA ASP A 389 -5.24 -10.12 -5.03
C ASP A 389 -4.50 -8.92 -5.63
N MET A 390 -4.88 -7.70 -5.23
CA MET A 390 -4.16 -6.48 -5.61
C MET A 390 -2.75 -6.46 -5.01
N ILE A 391 -2.62 -6.69 -3.70
CA ILE A 391 -1.30 -6.74 -3.03
C ILE A 391 -0.44 -7.86 -3.62
N VAL A 392 -1.00 -9.03 -3.92
CA VAL A 392 -0.30 -10.17 -4.54
C VAL A 392 0.26 -9.77 -5.91
N ARG A 393 -0.52 -9.06 -6.74
CA ARG A 393 -0.03 -8.54 -8.02
C ARG A 393 1.13 -7.58 -7.81
N ASP A 394 1.01 -6.64 -6.87
CA ASP A 394 2.10 -5.71 -6.58
C ASP A 394 3.36 -6.41 -6.08
N ILE A 395 3.25 -7.44 -5.24
CA ILE A 395 4.42 -8.22 -4.81
C ILE A 395 5.04 -8.96 -6.01
N ARG A 396 4.23 -9.64 -6.83
CA ARG A 396 4.70 -10.44 -7.99
C ARG A 396 5.31 -9.58 -9.09
N ASP A 397 4.73 -8.42 -9.35
CA ASP A 397 5.22 -7.45 -10.32
C ASP A 397 6.44 -6.66 -9.77
N GLY A 398 6.80 -6.90 -8.51
CA GLY A 398 7.88 -6.21 -7.83
C GLY A 398 7.53 -4.78 -7.40
N ASN A 399 6.29 -4.35 -7.49
CA ASN A 399 5.83 -3.01 -7.08
C ASN A 399 5.73 -2.84 -5.55
N TRP A 400 6.01 -3.89 -4.75
CA TRP A 400 5.99 -3.81 -3.29
C TRP A 400 7.05 -2.85 -2.73
N MET A 401 6.57 -1.91 -1.90
CA MET A 401 7.38 -0.92 -1.17
C MET A 401 7.21 -1.12 0.34
N VAL A 402 8.24 -0.82 1.14
CA VAL A 402 8.20 -1.00 2.60
C VAL A 402 7.20 -0.01 3.20
N ASN A 403 6.10 -0.53 3.74
CA ASN A 403 5.07 0.26 4.41
C ASN A 403 5.45 0.48 5.88
N ALA A 404 5.40 1.73 6.37
CA ALA A 404 5.71 2.07 7.75
C ALA A 404 4.62 1.64 8.77
N GLN A 405 3.43 1.25 8.32
CA GLN A 405 2.39 0.68 9.17
C GLN A 405 2.76 -0.76 9.57
N PRO A 406 2.95 -1.07 10.86
CA PRO A 406 3.40 -2.39 11.28
C PRO A 406 2.34 -3.50 11.13
N ILE A 407 2.81 -4.75 11.11
CA ILE A 407 2.03 -5.93 11.50
C ILE A 407 2.06 -6.00 13.02
N CYS A 408 0.91 -6.08 13.67
CA CYS A 408 0.80 -5.91 15.12
C CYS A 408 0.44 -7.22 15.80
N PHE A 409 1.18 -7.57 16.85
CA PHE A 409 0.95 -8.74 17.68
C PHE A 409 0.84 -8.36 19.16
N THR A 410 0.03 -9.13 19.90
CA THR A 410 -0.12 -8.94 21.36
C THR A 410 1.07 -9.43 22.18
N GLY A 411 1.94 -10.24 21.57
CA GLY A 411 3.17 -10.75 22.12
C GLY A 411 4.29 -10.80 21.07
N ASP A 412 5.36 -11.53 21.36
CA ASP A 412 6.43 -11.81 20.40
C ASP A 412 6.08 -13.07 19.57
N PRO A 413 5.78 -12.94 18.26
CA PRO A 413 5.31 -14.05 17.43
C PRO A 413 6.35 -15.14 17.18
N ASP A 414 7.63 -14.94 17.56
CA ASP A 414 8.68 -15.97 17.41
C ASP A 414 9.01 -16.70 18.69
N LYS A 415 8.61 -16.14 19.84
CA LYS A 415 8.79 -16.78 21.14
C LYS A 415 7.51 -17.42 21.67
N ALA A 416 6.37 -17.07 21.07
CA ALA A 416 5.07 -17.59 21.46
C ALA A 416 4.97 -19.11 21.22
N GLY A 417 4.76 -19.86 22.30
CA GLY A 417 4.40 -21.27 22.25
C GLY A 417 2.91 -21.51 21.91
N PRO A 418 2.47 -22.78 21.79
CA PRO A 418 1.06 -23.12 21.55
C PRO A 418 0.10 -22.63 22.64
N ASP A 419 0.59 -22.48 23.87
CA ASP A 419 -0.18 -22.04 25.04
C ASP A 419 -0.05 -20.53 25.33
N ASP A 420 0.76 -19.81 24.54
CA ASP A 420 0.90 -18.35 24.68
C ASP A 420 -0.27 -17.61 24.03
N LYS A 421 -0.78 -16.58 24.71
CA LYS A 421 -1.88 -15.72 24.23
C LYS A 421 -1.43 -14.70 23.18
N CYS A 422 -0.51 -15.08 22.28
CA CYS A 422 -0.10 -14.22 21.18
C CYS A 422 -1.19 -14.20 20.11
N ARG A 423 -1.57 -13.01 19.67
CA ARG A 423 -2.64 -12.79 18.70
C ARG A 423 -2.22 -11.75 17.66
N LEU A 424 -2.61 -11.97 16.42
CA LEU A 424 -2.47 -11.01 15.33
C LEU A 424 -3.58 -9.96 15.43
N LEU A 425 -3.22 -8.69 15.60
CA LEU A 425 -4.16 -7.56 15.69
C LEU A 425 -4.33 -6.81 14.37
N ASN A 426 -3.26 -6.74 13.55
CA ASN A 426 -3.29 -6.06 12.26
C ASN A 426 -2.27 -6.66 11.29
N GLY A 427 -2.52 -6.55 9.99
CA GLY A 427 -1.59 -7.00 8.93
C GLY A 427 -2.03 -8.26 8.18
N GLN A 428 -3.20 -8.83 8.48
CA GLN A 428 -3.68 -10.08 7.88
C GLN A 428 -3.65 -10.12 6.34
N HIS A 429 -3.98 -9.02 5.65
CA HIS A 429 -4.01 -8.98 4.18
C HIS A 429 -2.61 -9.00 3.59
N ARG A 430 -1.64 -8.39 4.27
CA ARG A 430 -0.23 -8.34 3.87
C ARG A 430 0.46 -9.69 4.09
N LEU A 431 0.16 -10.36 5.21
CA LEU A 431 0.59 -11.74 5.45
C LEU A 431 -0.02 -12.71 4.42
N GLU A 432 -1.32 -12.61 4.16
CA GLU A 432 -1.97 -13.49 3.18
C GLU A 432 -1.41 -13.27 1.77
N ALA A 433 -1.11 -12.01 1.41
CA ALA A 433 -0.50 -11.69 0.13
C ALA A 433 0.93 -12.23 0.03
N CYS A 434 1.75 -12.10 1.08
CA CYS A 434 3.07 -12.73 1.15
C CYS A 434 2.98 -14.23 0.90
N LYS A 435 2.09 -14.92 1.62
CA LYS A 435 1.83 -16.35 1.45
C LYS A 435 1.44 -16.72 0.02
N ILE A 436 0.43 -16.06 -0.55
CA ILE A 436 -0.07 -16.36 -1.90
C ILE A 436 0.95 -15.99 -3.00
N SER A 437 1.74 -14.93 -2.79
CA SER A 437 2.73 -14.49 -3.76
C SER A 437 3.97 -15.39 -3.83
N GLU A 438 4.23 -16.17 -2.77
CA GLU A 438 5.46 -16.96 -2.58
C GLU A 438 6.75 -16.11 -2.63
N ILE A 439 6.64 -14.81 -2.31
CA ILE A 439 7.74 -13.85 -2.32
C ILE A 439 7.84 -13.21 -0.93
N PRO A 440 9.01 -13.26 -0.26
CA PRO A 440 9.22 -12.59 1.02
C PRO A 440 9.03 -11.08 0.93
N ILE A 441 8.44 -10.47 1.97
CA ILE A 441 8.24 -9.02 2.07
C ILE A 441 8.89 -8.44 3.32
N GLU A 442 9.49 -7.27 3.19
CA GLU A 442 10.04 -6.52 4.33
C GLU A 442 8.98 -5.58 4.90
N ILE A 443 8.74 -5.67 6.21
CA ILE A 443 7.68 -4.93 6.90
C ILE A 443 7.97 -4.77 8.41
N PRO A 444 7.60 -3.64 9.04
CA PRO A 444 7.70 -3.48 10.49
C PRO A 444 6.77 -4.43 11.26
N ILE A 445 7.25 -4.98 12.37
CA ILE A 445 6.52 -5.84 13.29
C ILE A 445 6.46 -5.14 14.65
N ALA A 446 5.24 -4.83 15.11
CA ALA A 446 4.99 -4.31 16.43
C ALA A 446 4.64 -5.46 17.39
N LYS A 447 5.43 -5.61 18.46
CA LYS A 447 5.26 -6.64 19.48
C LYS A 447 4.63 -6.07 20.74
N ASN A 448 4.07 -6.96 21.57
CA ASN A 448 3.54 -6.62 22.89
C ASN A 448 2.48 -5.49 22.86
N VAL A 449 1.64 -5.48 21.82
CA VAL A 449 0.55 -4.52 21.71
C VAL A 449 -0.58 -4.92 22.67
N PRO A 450 -1.10 -4.03 23.52
CA PRO A 450 -2.23 -4.36 24.39
C PRO A 450 -3.42 -4.88 23.58
N GLU A 451 -4.04 -5.98 24.01
CA GLU A 451 -5.24 -6.57 23.36
C GLU A 451 -6.35 -5.52 23.14
N ALA A 452 -6.54 -4.63 24.12
CA ALA A 452 -7.54 -3.56 24.07
C ALA A 452 -7.28 -2.53 22.93
N ALA A 453 -6.05 -2.44 22.40
CA ALA A 453 -5.74 -1.65 21.22
C ALA A 453 -6.47 -2.17 19.97
N PHE A 454 -6.91 -3.43 19.96
CA PHE A 454 -7.66 -4.00 18.84
C PHE A 454 -8.86 -3.15 18.41
N ALA A 455 -9.55 -2.53 19.38
CA ALA A 455 -10.72 -1.69 19.14
C ALA A 455 -10.42 -0.41 18.33
N THR A 456 -9.15 -0.01 18.25
CA THR A 456 -8.70 1.20 17.57
C THR A 456 -8.22 0.95 16.14
N TYR A 457 -7.95 -0.30 15.76
CA TYR A 457 -7.60 -0.64 14.39
C TYR A 457 -8.84 -0.71 13.52
N ASP A 458 -8.76 -0.13 12.32
CA ASP A 458 -9.78 -0.32 11.29
C ASP A 458 -11.20 0.02 11.78
N ILE A 459 -11.38 1.23 12.35
CA ILE A 459 -12.70 1.84 12.63
C ILE A 459 -13.39 2.22 11.30
N HIS A 460 -13.39 1.32 10.33
CA HIS A 460 -14.35 1.29 9.25
C HIS A 460 -15.62 0.72 9.84
N ALA A 461 -16.66 1.54 9.90
CA ALA A 461 -17.96 1.16 10.43
C ALA A 461 -18.46 -0.17 9.83
N LYS A 462 -18.25 -1.27 10.56
CA LYS A 462 -19.19 -2.37 10.85
C LYS A 462 -18.47 -3.56 11.48
N ARG A 463 -18.73 -3.76 12.78
CA ARG A 463 -18.80 -5.10 13.37
C ARG A 463 -19.74 -5.95 12.48
N THR A 464 -19.22 -7.06 11.96
CA THR A 464 -20.06 -8.14 11.44
C THR A 464 -20.34 -9.03 12.64
N LEU A 465 -21.58 -9.07 13.12
CA LEU A 465 -21.91 -9.92 14.24
C LEU A 465 -22.31 -11.28 13.72
N LYS A 466 -21.63 -12.30 14.25
CA LYS A 466 -22.27 -13.58 14.51
C LYS A 466 -23.38 -13.30 15.51
N GLY A 467 -24.62 -13.41 15.06
CA GLY A 467 -25.79 -13.34 15.94
C GLY A 467 -25.84 -14.53 16.89
N THR A 468 -26.33 -14.25 18.09
CA THR A 468 -26.87 -15.18 19.08
C THR A 468 -27.87 -16.15 18.46
N GLU A 469 -28.00 -17.32 19.10
CA GLU A 469 -28.54 -18.59 18.60
C GLU A 469 -30.02 -18.61 18.12
N SER A 470 -30.69 -17.47 17.97
CA SER A 470 -32.07 -17.39 17.46
C SER A 470 -32.18 -16.84 16.03
N ALA A 471 -31.12 -16.23 15.48
CA ALA A 471 -31.09 -15.65 14.11
C ALA A 471 -30.57 -16.62 13.02
N ALA A 472 -30.60 -17.93 13.28
CA ALA A 472 -30.07 -18.95 12.39
C ALA A 472 -31.00 -19.19 11.18
N LYS A 473 -30.97 -18.28 10.18
CA LYS A 473 -31.26 -18.51 8.73
C LYS A 473 -31.38 -17.23 7.88
N ALA A 474 -31.30 -16.03 8.45
CA ALA A 474 -31.38 -14.78 7.69
C ALA A 474 -30.01 -14.32 7.16
N ASP A 475 -29.96 -13.81 5.92
CA ASP A 475 -28.76 -13.17 5.37
C ASP A 475 -28.48 -11.86 6.13
N ASP A 476 -27.31 -11.74 6.76
CA ASP A 476 -26.87 -10.60 7.55
C ASP A 476 -27.02 -9.25 6.82
N ARG A 477 -26.83 -9.23 5.49
CA ARG A 477 -27.03 -8.02 4.69
C ARG A 477 -28.49 -7.58 4.62
N VAL A 478 -29.40 -8.55 4.59
CA VAL A 478 -30.85 -8.33 4.50
C VAL A 478 -31.40 -7.92 5.86
N LEU A 479 -30.97 -8.59 6.93
CA LEU A 479 -31.35 -8.23 8.30
C LEU A 479 -30.89 -6.81 8.64
N LYS A 480 -29.66 -6.44 8.27
CA LYS A 480 -29.15 -5.06 8.44
C LYS A 480 -29.92 -4.03 7.61
N ALA A 481 -30.44 -4.41 6.45
CA ALA A 481 -31.28 -3.52 5.64
C ALA A 481 -32.65 -3.29 6.30
N ALA A 482 -33.29 -4.34 6.81
CA ALA A 482 -34.55 -4.26 7.54
C ALA A 482 -34.39 -3.47 8.85
N ALA A 483 -33.33 -3.74 9.61
CA ALA A 483 -33.06 -3.08 10.89
C ALA A 483 -32.79 -1.57 10.74
N LYS A 484 -32.24 -1.13 9.61
CA LYS A 484 -32.11 0.30 9.30
C LYS A 484 -33.45 0.99 9.10
N ILE A 485 -34.42 0.30 8.49
CA ILE A 485 -35.77 0.84 8.27
C ILE A 485 -36.49 0.88 9.60
N GLN A 486 -36.46 -0.22 10.37
CA GLN A 486 -37.03 -0.29 11.71
C GLN A 486 -36.49 0.80 12.64
N TRP A 487 -35.16 1.00 12.66
CA TRP A 487 -34.55 2.02 13.50
C TRP A 487 -35.11 3.43 13.22
N ARG A 488 -35.40 3.79 11.97
CA ARG A 488 -35.98 5.11 11.66
C ARG A 488 -37.35 5.27 12.30
N VAL A 489 -38.16 4.23 12.21
CA VAL A 489 -39.49 4.19 12.82
C VAL A 489 -39.39 4.25 14.34
N ASP A 490 -38.44 3.51 14.94
CA ASP A 490 -38.18 3.57 16.39
C ASP A 490 -37.76 4.98 16.86
N GLN A 491 -37.14 5.76 15.97
CA GLN A 491 -36.73 7.14 16.23
C GLN A 491 -37.80 8.18 15.86
N GLY A 492 -39.00 7.77 15.43
CA GLY A 492 -40.08 8.68 15.05
C GLY A 492 -39.88 9.37 13.69
N TYR A 493 -39.03 8.81 12.82
CA TYR A 493 -38.88 9.26 11.44
C TYR A 493 -39.66 8.36 10.46
N PRO A 494 -40.05 8.88 9.29
CA PRO A 494 -40.59 8.05 8.22
C PRO A 494 -39.64 6.91 7.85
N SER A 495 -40.19 5.74 7.52
CA SER A 495 -39.44 4.53 7.12
C SER A 495 -38.46 4.79 5.94
N THR A 496 -38.80 5.77 5.10
CA THR A 496 -38.05 6.21 3.91
C THR A 496 -37.10 7.39 4.13
N TYR A 497 -37.01 7.90 5.37
CA TYR A 497 -36.16 9.04 5.70
C TYR A 497 -34.67 8.75 5.47
N ARG A 498 -33.88 9.78 5.13
CA ARG A 498 -32.48 9.61 4.66
C ARG A 498 -31.48 9.29 5.78
N LEU A 499 -31.89 9.38 7.04
CA LEU A 499 -31.05 9.11 8.19
C LEU A 499 -30.61 7.64 8.25
N THR A 500 -29.40 7.40 8.73
CA THR A 500 -28.80 6.06 8.83
C THR A 500 -28.22 5.84 10.23
N PRO A 501 -28.56 4.73 10.91
CA PRO A 501 -28.04 4.43 12.23
C PRO A 501 -26.53 4.22 12.24
N SER A 502 -25.89 4.54 13.35
CA SER A 502 -24.56 4.04 13.72
C SER A 502 -24.56 2.52 13.87
N ALA A 503 -23.37 1.92 13.92
CA ALA A 503 -23.25 0.47 14.11
C ALA A 503 -23.82 0.00 15.46
N SER A 504 -23.65 0.80 16.52
CA SER A 504 -24.19 0.52 17.85
C SER A 504 -25.71 0.65 17.90
N GLU A 505 -26.28 1.66 17.25
CA GLU A 505 -27.73 1.85 17.15
C GLU A 505 -28.39 0.74 16.33
N LEU A 506 -27.79 0.38 15.21
CA LEU A 506 -28.27 -0.74 14.39
C LEU A 506 -28.26 -2.05 15.20
N MET A 507 -27.25 -2.23 16.04
CA MET A 507 -27.16 -3.39 16.93
C MET A 507 -28.21 -3.39 18.01
N ARG A 508 -28.44 -2.23 18.64
CA ARG A 508 -29.51 -2.06 19.62
C ARG A 508 -30.88 -2.33 19.01
N THR A 509 -31.13 -1.88 17.77
CA THR A 509 -32.38 -2.19 17.06
C THR A 509 -32.53 -3.68 16.78
N ILE A 510 -31.48 -4.38 16.35
CA ILE A 510 -31.57 -5.84 16.15
C ILE A 510 -31.84 -6.57 17.49
N GLN A 511 -31.25 -6.11 18.59
CA GLN A 511 -31.48 -6.67 19.92
C GLN A 511 -32.89 -6.39 20.46
N ASN A 512 -33.41 -5.18 20.25
CA ASN A 512 -34.75 -4.77 20.69
C ASN A 512 -35.87 -5.42 19.87
N HIS A 513 -35.56 -5.85 18.63
CA HIS A 513 -36.50 -6.47 17.71
C HIS A 513 -36.02 -7.88 17.31
N PRO A 514 -35.99 -8.86 18.24
CA PRO A 514 -35.40 -10.18 18.00
C PRO A 514 -36.09 -10.98 16.88
N HIS A 515 -37.38 -10.69 16.62
CA HIS A 515 -38.21 -11.33 15.58
C HIS A 515 -38.12 -10.68 14.20
N LEU A 516 -37.30 -9.63 14.03
CA LEU A 516 -37.16 -8.91 12.77
C LEU A 516 -36.71 -9.81 11.60
N GLY A 517 -36.01 -10.91 11.91
CA GLY A 517 -35.53 -11.87 10.93
C GLY A 517 -36.54 -12.95 10.52
N ASP A 518 -37.64 -13.12 11.25
CA ASP A 518 -38.50 -14.31 11.15
C ASP A 518 -39.20 -14.41 9.77
N GLY A 519 -39.57 -13.27 9.21
CA GLY A 519 -40.17 -13.15 7.88
C GLY A 519 -39.22 -13.37 6.70
N PHE A 520 -37.92 -13.61 6.92
CA PHE A 520 -36.91 -13.63 5.86
C PHE A 520 -37.16 -14.69 4.77
N ALA A 521 -37.54 -15.91 5.16
CA ALA A 521 -37.79 -16.99 4.20
C ALA A 521 -38.93 -16.64 3.22
N ARG A 522 -39.98 -16.00 3.73
CA ARG A 522 -41.12 -15.50 2.96
C ARG A 522 -40.74 -14.29 2.10
N ALA A 523 -39.99 -13.34 2.66
CA ALA A 523 -39.44 -12.19 1.93
C ALA A 523 -38.65 -12.61 0.67
N ARG A 524 -37.93 -13.75 0.72
CA ARG A 524 -37.20 -14.28 -0.44
C ARG A 524 -38.11 -14.75 -1.58
N ARG A 525 -39.31 -15.26 -1.29
CA ARG A 525 -40.31 -15.64 -2.31
C ARG A 525 -41.02 -14.42 -2.89
N MET A 526 -41.12 -13.36 -2.10
CA MET A 526 -41.79 -12.10 -2.45
C MET A 526 -40.89 -11.06 -3.14
N LYS A 527 -39.70 -11.44 -3.63
CA LYS A 527 -38.73 -10.56 -4.32
C LYS A 527 -39.25 -9.90 -5.62
N LYS A 528 -40.42 -10.30 -6.10
CA LYS A 528 -41.13 -9.65 -7.21
C LYS A 528 -41.74 -8.30 -6.82
N PHE A 529 -41.99 -8.06 -5.52
CA PHE A 529 -42.62 -6.84 -5.02
C PHE A 529 -41.62 -5.79 -4.53
N ALA A 530 -40.63 -6.19 -3.73
CA ALA A 530 -39.58 -5.31 -3.27
C ALA A 530 -38.28 -6.09 -2.96
N SER A 531 -37.23 -5.34 -2.61
CA SER A 531 -35.97 -5.95 -2.16
C SER A 531 -36.20 -6.81 -0.90
N ALA A 532 -35.39 -7.85 -0.71
CA ALA A 532 -35.54 -8.75 0.44
C ALA A 532 -35.50 -8.00 1.80
N GLY A 533 -34.71 -6.93 1.93
CA GLY A 533 -34.65 -6.13 3.16
C GLY A 533 -35.92 -5.33 3.43
N VAL A 534 -36.51 -4.75 2.38
CA VAL A 534 -37.80 -4.04 2.46
C VAL A 534 -38.91 -5.02 2.83
N MET A 535 -38.96 -6.19 2.18
CA MET A 535 -39.96 -7.22 2.48
C MET A 535 -39.79 -7.81 3.87
N THR A 536 -38.55 -8.03 4.35
CA THR A 536 -38.30 -8.51 5.71
C THR A 536 -38.79 -7.51 6.75
N TYR A 537 -38.55 -6.21 6.55
CA TYR A 537 -39.12 -5.16 7.41
C TYR A 537 -40.66 -5.11 7.34
N LEU A 538 -41.24 -5.13 6.13
CA LEU A 538 -42.70 -5.07 5.97
C LEU A 538 -43.40 -6.25 6.66
N ILE A 539 -42.90 -7.47 6.47
CA ILE A 539 -43.45 -8.67 7.12
C ILE A 539 -43.37 -8.54 8.63
N TYR A 540 -42.23 -8.06 9.15
CA TYR A 540 -42.09 -7.80 10.57
C TYR A 540 -43.12 -6.77 11.06
N ARG A 541 -43.25 -5.64 10.35
CA ARG A 541 -44.17 -4.55 10.73
C ARG A 541 -45.62 -5.01 10.78
N VAL A 542 -46.13 -5.63 9.71
CA VAL A 542 -47.55 -6.04 9.65
C VAL A 542 -47.89 -7.14 10.64
N THR A 543 -46.96 -8.08 10.89
CA THR A 543 -47.16 -9.16 11.87
C THR A 543 -47.12 -8.65 13.31
N GLN A 544 -46.32 -7.63 13.61
CA GLN A 544 -46.29 -6.98 14.92
C GLN A 544 -47.49 -6.07 15.17
N GLU A 545 -47.97 -5.34 14.15
CA GLU A 545 -49.15 -4.47 14.28
C GLU A 545 -50.43 -5.30 14.44
N HIS A 546 -50.67 -6.30 13.57
CA HIS A 546 -51.81 -7.22 13.68
C HIS A 546 -51.47 -8.58 13.07
N ALA A 547 -51.19 -9.59 13.89
CA ALA A 547 -50.74 -10.90 13.42
C ALA A 547 -51.71 -11.58 12.43
N GLU A 548 -53.00 -11.71 12.77
CA GLU A 548 -53.96 -12.43 11.92
C GLU A 548 -54.27 -11.69 10.61
N ILE A 549 -54.48 -10.38 10.68
CA ILE A 549 -54.83 -9.56 9.52
C ILE A 549 -53.59 -9.28 8.65
N GLY A 550 -52.42 -9.16 9.29
CA GLY A 550 -51.12 -9.06 8.62
C GLY A 550 -50.80 -10.31 7.81
N GLU A 551 -51.07 -11.51 8.35
CA GLU A 551 -50.91 -12.76 7.60
C GLU A 551 -51.85 -12.82 6.38
N GLN A 552 -53.13 -12.43 6.55
CA GLN A 552 -54.08 -12.32 5.42
C GLN A 552 -53.61 -11.33 4.36
N PHE A 553 -53.11 -10.16 4.78
CA PHE A 553 -52.54 -9.16 3.86
C PHE A 553 -51.34 -9.71 3.09
N LEU A 554 -50.44 -10.41 3.76
CA LEU A 554 -49.26 -11.01 3.13
C LEU A 554 -49.63 -12.14 2.18
N ASP A 555 -50.66 -12.94 2.51
CA ASP A 555 -51.21 -13.98 1.62
C ASP A 555 -51.84 -13.36 0.37
N ASP A 556 -52.73 -12.38 0.55
CA ASP A 556 -53.35 -11.61 -0.53
C ASP A 556 -52.30 -10.98 -1.45
N LEU A 557 -51.23 -10.43 -0.86
CA LEU A 557 -50.12 -9.83 -1.59
C LEU A 557 -49.26 -10.87 -2.30
N GLU A 558 -49.03 -12.06 -1.72
CA GLU A 558 -48.17 -13.13 -2.28
C GLU A 558 -48.88 -13.90 -3.42
N THR A 559 -50.12 -14.34 -3.19
CA THR A 559 -50.90 -15.20 -4.10
C THR A 559 -51.68 -14.36 -5.11
N GLY A 560 -52.42 -13.35 -4.65
CA GLY A 560 -53.37 -12.57 -5.45
C GLY A 560 -54.63 -13.33 -5.85
N GLU A 561 -54.92 -14.46 -5.19
CA GLU A 561 -56.09 -15.30 -5.48
C GLU A 561 -57.30 -14.83 -4.66
N GLY A 562 -58.51 -14.82 -5.26
CA GLY A 562 -59.74 -14.49 -4.53
C GLY A 562 -59.92 -13.02 -4.12
N LEU A 563 -59.13 -12.09 -4.67
CA LEU A 563 -59.24 -10.66 -4.32
C LEU A 563 -60.53 -10.03 -4.87
N GLU A 564 -61.41 -9.57 -3.97
CA GLU A 564 -62.65 -8.86 -4.33
C GLU A 564 -62.37 -7.44 -4.85
N ARG A 565 -63.32 -6.92 -5.65
CA ARG A 565 -63.26 -5.56 -6.18
C ARG A 565 -63.32 -4.55 -5.04
N GLY A 566 -62.23 -3.82 -4.82
CA GLY A 566 -62.09 -2.86 -3.72
C GLY A 566 -60.98 -3.22 -2.72
N ASN A 567 -60.39 -4.42 -2.81
CA ASN A 567 -59.26 -4.79 -1.98
C ASN A 567 -58.02 -3.92 -2.35
N PRO A 568 -57.46 -3.14 -1.41
CA PRO A 568 -56.35 -2.22 -1.68
C PRO A 568 -55.04 -2.91 -2.08
N VAL A 569 -54.90 -4.21 -1.78
CA VAL A 569 -53.75 -5.03 -2.20
C VAL A 569 -53.65 -5.14 -3.72
N ILE A 570 -54.77 -5.07 -4.45
CA ILE A 570 -54.79 -5.15 -5.92
C ILE A 570 -53.91 -4.04 -6.52
N GLY A 571 -54.01 -2.81 -6.00
CA GLY A 571 -53.26 -1.65 -6.46
C GLY A 571 -51.75 -1.83 -6.27
N ALA A 572 -51.33 -2.07 -5.01
CA ALA A 572 -49.93 -2.27 -4.67
C ALA A 572 -49.30 -3.46 -5.42
N ARG A 573 -50.05 -4.56 -5.58
CA ARG A 573 -49.58 -5.74 -6.29
C ARG A 573 -49.40 -5.48 -7.79
N THR A 574 -50.34 -4.79 -8.43
CA THR A 574 -50.29 -4.44 -9.86
C THR A 574 -49.14 -3.50 -10.15
N SER A 575 -49.00 -2.48 -9.30
CA SER A 575 -47.98 -1.44 -9.39
C SER A 575 -46.56 -1.99 -9.17
N ALA A 576 -46.37 -2.84 -8.14
CA ALA A 576 -45.08 -3.45 -7.85
C ALA A 576 -44.64 -4.50 -8.89
N ILE A 577 -45.58 -5.24 -9.51
CA ILE A 577 -45.26 -6.22 -10.56
C ILE A 577 -45.03 -5.53 -11.93
N GLY A 578 -45.83 -4.53 -12.28
CA GLY A 578 -45.81 -3.87 -13.60
C GLY A 578 -44.60 -2.98 -13.87
N GLU A 579 -43.97 -2.42 -12.84
CA GLU A 579 -42.87 -1.44 -12.97
C GLU A 579 -41.52 -1.92 -12.42
N ARG A 580 -41.32 -3.24 -12.36
CA ARG A 580 -40.13 -3.85 -11.77
C ARG A 580 -38.83 -3.34 -12.43
N GLY A 581 -38.00 -2.63 -11.65
CA GLY A 581 -36.70 -2.10 -12.07
C GLY A 581 -36.70 -0.62 -12.51
N LYS A 582 -37.87 0.02 -12.61
CA LYS A 582 -38.00 1.45 -12.97
C LYS A 582 -38.20 2.38 -11.76
N ARG A 583 -38.64 1.84 -10.62
CA ARG A 583 -38.93 2.62 -9.40
C ARG A 583 -37.80 2.63 -8.38
N ASN A 584 -37.72 3.73 -7.64
CA ASN A 584 -36.84 3.84 -6.49
C ASN A 584 -37.42 3.06 -5.30
N ARG A 585 -36.54 2.53 -4.45
CA ARG A 585 -36.89 1.69 -3.29
C ARG A 585 -37.76 2.43 -2.26
N LYS A 586 -37.66 3.76 -2.23
CA LYS A 586 -38.45 4.64 -1.36
C LYS A 586 -39.93 4.56 -1.71
N ASP A 587 -40.27 4.84 -2.97
CA ASP A 587 -41.65 4.90 -3.46
C ASP A 587 -42.34 3.54 -3.31
N THR A 588 -41.61 2.44 -3.56
CA THR A 588 -42.13 1.09 -3.35
C THR A 588 -42.46 0.78 -1.90
N LEU A 589 -41.67 1.28 -0.93
CA LEU A 589 -41.95 1.05 0.49
C LEU A 589 -43.14 1.89 0.96
N GLU A 590 -43.22 3.17 0.56
CA GLU A 590 -44.36 4.05 0.87
C GLU A 590 -45.68 3.48 0.36
N GLU A 591 -45.70 2.98 -0.87
CA GLU A 591 -46.89 2.36 -1.47
C GLU A 591 -47.31 1.08 -0.74
N LEU A 592 -46.37 0.24 -0.31
CA LEU A 592 -46.67 -0.97 0.45
C LEU A 592 -47.19 -0.64 1.86
N GLU A 593 -46.68 0.41 2.51
CA GLU A 593 -47.16 0.88 3.80
C GLU A 593 -48.54 1.56 3.69
N GLU A 594 -48.80 2.29 2.62
CA GLU A 594 -50.14 2.84 2.30
C GLU A 594 -51.15 1.73 2.02
N ALA A 595 -50.77 0.72 1.25
CA ALA A 595 -51.64 -0.43 1.00
C ALA A 595 -51.97 -1.20 2.28
N TRP A 596 -51.02 -1.34 3.20
CA TRP A 596 -51.28 -1.92 4.52
C TRP A 596 -52.28 -1.09 5.33
N ARG A 597 -52.10 0.25 5.38
CA ARG A 597 -53.06 1.15 6.06
C ARG A 597 -54.47 1.07 5.47
N ALA A 598 -54.58 1.11 4.15
CA ALA A 598 -55.84 0.94 3.46
C ALA A 598 -56.45 -0.45 3.71
N TYR A 599 -55.63 -1.49 3.81
CA TYR A 599 -56.09 -2.85 4.10
C TYR A 599 -56.65 -3.00 5.52
N LYS A 600 -56.03 -2.35 6.51
CA LYS A 600 -56.58 -2.26 7.88
C LYS A 600 -57.97 -1.63 7.87
N THR A 601 -58.13 -0.52 7.14
CA THR A 601 -59.44 0.16 6.98
C THR A 601 -60.46 -0.73 6.27
N TYR A 602 -60.05 -1.42 5.20
CA TYR A 602 -60.88 -2.38 4.46
C TYR A 602 -61.38 -3.53 5.34
N LYS A 603 -60.57 -3.95 6.32
CA LYS A 603 -60.93 -4.98 7.31
C LYS A 603 -61.67 -4.44 8.54
N GLY A 604 -62.03 -3.15 8.55
CA GLY A 604 -62.80 -2.52 9.61
C GLY A 604 -61.99 -2.16 10.86
N ILE A 605 -60.66 -2.10 10.77
CA ILE A 605 -59.79 -1.62 11.85
C ILE A 605 -59.70 -0.09 11.76
N ALA A 606 -60.00 0.60 12.86
CA ALA A 606 -59.86 2.05 12.94
C ALA A 606 -58.38 2.48 12.82
N GLU A 607 -58.12 3.59 12.11
CA GLU A 607 -56.77 4.17 12.09
C GLU A 607 -56.39 4.68 13.48
N GLU A 608 -55.28 4.16 14.02
CA GLU A 608 -54.63 4.79 15.17
C GLU A 608 -53.99 6.12 14.71
N PRO A 609 -54.13 7.21 15.46
CA PRO A 609 -53.48 8.47 15.13
C PRO A 609 -51.95 8.27 15.19
N GLU A 610 -51.27 8.43 14.05
CA GLU A 610 -49.81 8.42 14.02
C GLU A 610 -49.26 9.58 14.87
N ASN A 611 -48.28 9.26 15.71
CA ASN A 611 -47.48 10.27 16.38
C ASN A 611 -46.80 11.11 15.28
N PRO A 612 -46.91 12.45 15.28
CA PRO A 612 -46.36 13.26 14.21
C PRO A 612 -44.86 12.97 14.05
N PHE A 613 -44.46 12.60 12.83
CA PHE A 613 -43.06 12.36 12.53
C PHE A 613 -42.24 13.62 12.82
N LEU A 614 -41.05 13.45 13.38
CA LEU A 614 -40.11 14.56 13.58
C LEU A 614 -39.74 15.14 12.20
N SER A 615 -40.18 16.37 11.92
CA SER A 615 -39.76 17.14 10.74
C SER A 615 -38.46 17.90 10.99
N ASP A 616 -37.67 18.12 9.93
CA ASP A 616 -36.36 18.83 9.96
C ASP A 616 -36.42 20.21 10.63
N SER A 617 -37.60 20.83 10.75
CA SER A 617 -37.77 22.15 11.39
C SER A 617 -37.38 22.18 12.87
N ALA A 618 -37.37 21.05 13.57
CA ALA A 618 -36.99 21.02 14.99
C ALA A 618 -35.46 21.03 15.24
N GLN A 619 -34.63 20.84 14.20
CA GLN A 619 -33.17 20.96 14.30
C GLN A 619 -32.63 22.31 13.78
N ASP A 620 -33.35 22.99 12.87
CA ASP A 620 -32.95 24.31 12.38
C ASP A 620 -33.18 25.44 13.40
N ASP A 621 -34.08 25.25 14.38
CA ASP A 621 -34.34 26.25 15.45
C ASP A 621 -33.28 26.24 16.58
N LEU A 622 -32.34 25.29 16.60
CA LEU A 622 -31.22 25.26 17.55
C LEU A 622 -30.03 26.13 17.14
N PHE A 623 -30.05 26.69 15.91
CA PHE A 623 -28.97 27.52 15.35
C PHE A 623 -29.44 28.88 14.83
N ARG A 624 -30.66 29.29 15.16
CA ARG A 624 -31.08 30.69 15.00
C ARG A 624 -30.79 31.43 16.29
N ASP A 625 -29.67 32.13 16.32
CA ASP A 625 -29.50 33.26 17.23
C ASP A 625 -30.72 34.17 17.07
N THR A 626 -31.48 34.32 18.15
CA THR A 626 -32.49 35.38 18.26
C THR A 626 -31.78 36.56 18.91
N GLU A 627 -31.77 37.68 18.16
CA GLU A 627 -31.37 39.01 18.58
C GLU A 627 -32.09 39.50 19.85
#